data_AF-A0A3B8RQN8-F1
#
_entry.id   AF-A0A3B8RQN8-F1
#
_cell.length_a   1.000
_cell.length_b   1.000
_cell.length_c   1.000
_cell.angle_alpha   90.00
_cell.angle_beta   90.00
_cell.angle_gamma   90.00
#
_symmetry.space_group_name_H-M   'P 1'
#
loop_
_entity.id
_entity.type
_entity.pdbx_description
1 polymer ?
#
loop_
_entity_poly.entity_id
_entity_poly.type
_entity_poly.pdbx_seq_one_letter_code
_entity_poly.pdbx_strand_id
1 'polypeptide(L)'
;MSRDGNALKVVSGTRFYRIGTNTTGFSALMAGYCYYDGSFLNLRSATAFWSSTESDAESAWDATLLYESKDFFFLKWYKNMGFSVRCIKD
;
A
#
# COMPACT_ATOMS: atom_id res chain seq x y z
N MET A 1 -8.04 5.88 18.82
CA MET A 1 -6.64 5.75 18.34
C MET A 1 -6.69 5.63 16.83
N SER A 2 -6.52 6.75 16.11
CA SER A 2 -6.57 6.78 14.64
C SER A 2 -5.35 6.03 14.10
N ARG A 3 -5.57 4.95 13.34
CA ARG A 3 -4.51 4.07 12.81
C ARG A 3 -4.27 4.37 11.33
N ASP A 4 -4.28 5.64 10.98
CA ASP A 4 -4.03 6.06 9.61
C ASP A 4 -2.54 5.85 9.32
N GLY A 5 -2.18 5.22 8.20
CA GLY A 5 -0.81 5.25 7.66
C GLY A 5 -0.51 6.64 7.09
N ASN A 6 -0.73 7.64 7.94
CA ASN A 6 -0.43 9.02 7.68
C ASN A 6 1.09 9.15 7.67
N ALA A 7 1.54 9.55 6.49
CA ALA A 7 2.85 10.05 6.19
C ALA A 7 3.88 8.97 5.82
N LEU A 8 4.19 8.93 4.53
CA LEU A 8 5.51 9.38 4.08
C LEU A 8 5.98 10.49 5.08
N LYS A 9 6.74 10.09 6.09
CA LYS A 9 6.77 10.72 7.44
C LYS A 9 6.90 12.26 7.46
N VAL A 10 5.93 12.97 8.02
CA VAL A 10 6.12 14.33 8.55
C VAL A 10 6.08 14.23 10.06
N VAL A 11 7.26 14.24 10.68
CA VAL A 11 7.41 14.53 12.11
C VAL A 11 8.63 15.44 12.24
N SER A 12 8.41 16.63 12.79
CA SER A 12 9.45 17.58 13.14
C SER A 12 10.31 17.04 14.29
N GLY A 13 11.63 16.98 14.07
CA GLY A 13 12.65 17.19 15.12
C GLY A 13 13.21 15.98 15.89
N THR A 14 14.35 15.45 15.44
CA THR A 14 15.67 15.39 16.15
C THR A 14 16.59 14.37 15.45
N ARG A 15 17.91 14.55 15.63
CA ARG A 15 19.02 14.26 14.70
C ARG A 15 19.25 12.83 14.16
N PHE A 16 18.34 11.86 14.27
CA PHE A 16 18.54 10.50 13.73
C PHE A 16 17.32 9.82 13.10
N TYR A 17 16.26 10.54 12.74
CA TYR A 17 15.07 9.93 12.12
C TYR A 17 14.94 10.34 10.65
N ARG A 18 14.89 9.35 9.72
CA ARG A 18 14.58 9.57 8.30
C ARG A 18 13.17 10.12 8.15
N ILE A 19 13.02 11.45 8.20
CA ILE A 19 11.80 12.18 7.84
C ILE A 19 11.46 11.84 6.38
N GLY A 20 10.20 11.59 6.12
CA GLY A 20 9.70 11.09 4.85
C GLY A 20 8.72 12.03 4.17
N THR A 21 8.72 13.34 4.35
CA THR A 21 7.97 14.35 3.56
C THR A 21 6.81 13.82 2.68
N ASN A 22 5.60 13.70 3.24
CA ASN A 22 4.36 13.45 2.50
C ASN A 22 3.97 14.68 1.68
N THR A 23 4.78 15.00 0.68
CA THR A 23 4.57 16.17 -0.20
C THR A 23 3.33 16.01 -1.08
N THR A 24 2.82 14.78 -1.23
CA THR A 24 1.67 14.46 -2.10
C THR A 24 0.34 14.44 -1.34
N GLY A 25 0.34 14.46 0.00
CA GLY A 25 -0.87 14.33 0.81
C GLY A 25 -1.50 12.92 0.79
N PHE A 26 -0.81 11.93 0.22
CA PHE A 26 -1.31 10.56 0.13
C PHE A 26 -1.18 9.84 1.48
N SER A 27 -2.27 9.24 1.95
CA SER A 27 -2.29 8.34 3.10
C SER A 27 -3.02 7.06 2.76
N ALA A 28 -2.56 5.96 3.36
CA ALA A 28 -3.16 4.64 3.19
C ALA A 28 -3.08 3.86 4.51
N LEU A 29 -4.16 3.18 4.89
CA LEU A 29 -4.15 2.27 6.03
C LEU A 29 -3.38 1.00 5.67
N MET A 30 -2.45 0.55 6.52
CA MET A 30 -1.77 -0.74 6.37
C MET A 30 -2.74 -1.90 6.67
N ALA A 31 -3.70 -2.12 5.76
CA ALA A 31 -4.81 -3.05 5.92
C ALA A 31 -4.43 -4.51 5.59
N GLY A 32 -3.20 -4.76 5.12
CA GLY A 32 -2.81 -6.05 4.58
C GLY A 32 -3.53 -6.36 3.27
N TYR A 33 -3.65 -7.65 2.97
CA TYR A 33 -4.41 -8.16 1.84
C TYR A 33 -4.98 -9.55 2.12
N CYS A 34 -6.02 -9.93 1.39
CA CYS A 34 -6.57 -11.28 1.42
C CYS A 34 -5.86 -12.16 0.37
N TYR A 35 -5.33 -13.28 0.80
CA TYR A 35 -4.70 -14.28 -0.05
C TYR A 35 -5.76 -15.19 -0.69
N TYR A 36 -5.35 -16.01 -1.67
CA TYR A 36 -6.29 -16.83 -2.46
C TYR A 36 -7.06 -17.87 -1.62
N ASP A 37 -6.54 -18.23 -0.45
CA ASP A 37 -7.15 -19.17 0.50
C ASP A 37 -8.09 -18.49 1.50
N GLY A 38 -8.32 -17.18 1.36
CA GLY A 38 -9.14 -16.37 2.27
C GLY A 38 -8.40 -15.87 3.51
N SER A 39 -7.11 -16.19 3.67
CA SER A 39 -6.32 -15.70 4.80
C SER A 39 -5.92 -14.23 4.62
N PHE A 40 -5.88 -13.47 5.71
CA PHE A 40 -5.40 -12.09 5.70
C PHE A 40 -3.93 -12.03 6.10
N LEU A 41 -3.11 -11.48 5.22
CA LEU A 41 -1.65 -11.38 5.38
C LEU A 41 -1.21 -9.93 5.51
N ASN A 42 -0.04 -9.74 6.15
CA ASN A 42 0.63 -8.43 6.27
C ASN A 42 -0.22 -7.32 6.88
N LEU A 43 -1.15 -7.69 7.77
CA LEU A 43 -1.91 -6.76 8.59
C LEU A 43 -0.95 -5.84 9.35
N ARG A 44 -1.16 -4.53 9.27
CA ARG A 44 -0.36 -3.48 9.94
C ARG A 44 1.06 -3.29 9.38
N SER A 45 1.51 -4.10 8.41
CA SER A 45 2.84 -3.99 7.81
C SER A 45 2.81 -3.62 6.33
N ALA A 46 1.73 -3.91 5.61
CA ALA A 46 1.59 -3.54 4.20
C ALA A 46 0.14 -3.16 3.84
N THR A 47 -0.02 -2.58 2.66
CA THR A 47 -1.30 -2.50 1.95
C THR A 47 -1.04 -2.58 0.45
N ALA A 48 -1.95 -3.21 -0.28
CA ALA A 48 -1.90 -3.34 -1.72
C ALA A 48 -3.18 -2.79 -2.34
N PHE A 49 -3.04 -2.08 -3.46
CA PHE A 49 -4.15 -1.61 -4.27
C PHE A 49 -4.11 -2.24 -5.65
N TRP A 50 -5.25 -2.70 -6.17
CA TRP A 50 -5.32 -3.12 -7.56
C TRP A 50 -5.08 -1.94 -8.51
N SER A 51 -4.27 -2.17 -9.55
CA SER A 51 -4.21 -1.30 -10.73
C SER A 51 -5.26 -1.73 -11.76
N SER A 52 -5.73 -0.80 -12.60
CA SER A 52 -6.54 -1.13 -13.77
C SER A 52 -5.73 -1.80 -14.89
N THR A 53 -4.41 -1.85 -14.77
CA THR A 53 -3.53 -2.48 -15.74
C THR A 53 -3.50 -4.00 -15.53
N GLU A 54 -4.08 -4.73 -16.47
CA GLU A 54 -3.92 -6.18 -16.55
C GLU A 54 -2.54 -6.56 -17.09
N SER A 55 -2.03 -7.72 -16.66
CA SER A 55 -0.81 -8.29 -17.23
C SER A 55 -1.10 -9.45 -18.19
N ASP A 56 -2.07 -10.30 -17.86
CA ASP A 56 -2.52 -11.42 -18.70
C ASP A 56 -3.93 -11.87 -18.26
N ALA A 57 -4.39 -13.02 -18.76
CA ALA A 57 -5.72 -13.56 -18.46
C ALA A 57 -5.92 -13.83 -16.95
N GLU A 58 -4.86 -14.20 -16.24
CA GLU A 58 -4.91 -14.68 -14.86
C GLU A 58 -4.37 -13.67 -13.84
N SER A 59 -3.62 -12.66 -14.29
CA SER A 59 -2.90 -11.72 -13.42
C SER A 59 -3.05 -10.25 -13.80
N ALA A 60 -2.95 -9.40 -12.79
CA ALA A 60 -2.98 -7.95 -12.90
C ALA A 60 -1.87 -7.33 -12.05
N TRP A 61 -1.57 -6.06 -12.30
CA TRP A 61 -0.61 -5.31 -11.51
C TRP A 61 -1.26 -4.76 -10.24
N ASP A 62 -0.54 -4.84 -9.14
CA ASP A 62 -0.88 -4.13 -7.92
C ASP A 62 0.02 -2.92 -7.72
N ALA A 63 -0.31 -2.15 -6.70
CA ALA A 63 0.49 -1.07 -6.19
C ALA A 63 0.60 -1.29 -4.67
N THR A 64 1.74 -1.78 -4.21
CA THR A 64 2.01 -2.17 -2.82
C THR A 64 2.84 -1.13 -2.07
N LEU A 65 2.42 -0.82 -0.85
CA LEU A 65 3.11 0.04 0.11
C LEU A 65 3.46 -0.76 1.36
N LEU A 66 4.70 -0.63 1.84
CA LEU A 66 5.20 -1.28 3.05
C LEU A 66 5.44 -0.24 4.13
N TYR A 67 5.11 -0.57 5.39
CA TYR A 67 5.26 0.33 6.53
C TYR A 67 6.71 0.81 6.75
N GLU A 68 7.68 -0.07 6.48
CA GLU A 68 9.11 0.23 6.69
C GLU A 68 9.78 0.85 5.47
N SER A 69 9.12 0.79 4.30
CA SER A 69 9.64 1.34 3.05
C SER A 69 9.04 2.73 2.78
N LYS A 70 9.82 3.56 2.09
CA LYS A 70 9.30 4.81 1.50
C LYS A 70 8.88 4.62 0.04
N ASP A 71 9.20 3.46 -0.53
CA ASP A 71 9.03 3.17 -1.94
C ASP A 71 7.67 2.53 -2.20
N PHE A 72 7.18 2.77 -3.41
CA PHE A 72 5.99 2.13 -3.95
C PHE A 72 6.43 1.01 -4.89
N PHE A 73 5.82 -0.16 -4.77
CA PHE A 73 6.15 -1.31 -5.59
C PHE A 73 4.97 -1.66 -6.49
N PHE A 74 5.26 -1.99 -7.75
CA PHE A 74 4.30 -2.62 -8.63
C PHE A 74 4.67 -4.09 -8.78
N LEU A 75 3.78 -4.98 -8.37
CA LEU A 75 3.97 -6.42 -8.45
C LEU A 75 2.85 -7.04 -9.28
N LYS A 76 3.15 -8.17 -9.92
CA LYS A 76 2.17 -8.95 -10.66
C LYS A 76 1.58 -10.02 -9.75
N TRP A 77 0.25 -10.06 -9.65
CA TRP A 77 -0.47 -11.03 -8.84
C TRP A 77 -1.66 -11.62 -9.57
N TYR A 78 -2.03 -12.83 -9.18
CA TYR A 78 -3.24 -13.47 -9.66
C TYR A 78 -4.49 -12.68 -9.27
N LYS A 79 -5.46 -12.59 -10.19
CA LYS A 79 -6.71 -11.83 -10.02
C LYS A 79 -7.63 -12.37 -8.90
N ASN A 80 -7.31 -13.54 -8.33
CA ASN A 80 -8.01 -14.12 -7.19
C ASN A 80 -7.53 -13.59 -5.83
N MET A 81 -6.54 -12.68 -5.78
CA MET A 81 -6.14 -12.00 -4.54
C MET A 81 -7.13 -10.89 -4.18
N GLY A 82 -7.36 -10.69 -2.88
CA GLY A 82 -8.18 -9.58 -2.38
C GLY A 82 -7.31 -8.39 -1.97
N PHE A 83 -7.05 -7.49 -2.93
CA PHE A 83 -6.43 -6.19 -2.68
C PHE A 83 -7.47 -5.07 -2.60
N SER A 84 -7.09 -3.96 -1.97
CA SER A 84 -7.97 -2.79 -1.84
C SER A 84 -8.17 -2.11 -3.21
N VAL A 85 -9.28 -1.42 -3.39
CA VAL A 85 -9.53 -0.56 -4.55
C VAL A 85 -9.61 0.89 -4.07
N ARG A 86 -8.92 1.80 -4.76
CA ARG A 86 -9.02 3.23 -4.54
C ARG A 86 -9.34 3.92 -5.87
N CYS A 87 -10.48 4.59 -5.93
CA CYS A 87 -10.82 5.42 -7.07
C CYS A 87 -9.96 6.69 -7.05
N ILE A 88 -9.33 7.01 -8.18
CA ILE A 88 -8.61 8.25 -8.40
C ILE A 88 -9.50 9.12 -9.28
N LYS A 89 -9.62 10.40 -8.92
CA LYS A 89 -10.28 11.39 -9.77
C LYS A 89 -9.23 12.02 -10.68
N ASP A 90 -9.53 12.09 -11.96
CA ASP A 90 -8.79 12.88 -12.96
C ASP A 90 -9.27 14.34 -12.93
#